data_AF-A0A2G2KZB3-F1
#
_entry.id   AF-A0A2G2KZB3-F1
#
_cell.length_a   1.000
_cell.length_b   1.000
_cell.length_c   1.000
_cell.angle_alpha   90.00
_cell.angle_beta   90.00
_cell.angle_gamma   90.00
#
_symmetry.space_group_name_H-M   'P 1'
#
loop_
_entity.id
_entity.type
_entity.pdbx_description
1 polymer ?
#
loop_
_entity_poly.entity_id
_entity_poly.type
_entity_poly.pdbx_seq_one_letter_code
_entity_poly.pdbx_strand_id
1 'polypeptide(L)'
;MTIFLACSANSKSNECAKTILSDDVQRTFNICLLAGHKTLLESQTSGSFKLNFGTHDEMTREAKLLKTKAESGDPSFQYIWSLVLNHAYLMDFEWVNYSNSPAYIEMAEKQQYWVRSSAEGGFIEAMLLEVEGFLSPFYTGSAEEKLRIQRYVQILVENDIPGATRYIALIRNKNSTQDLNENLKAQFESYKNLPTQEIKELAHSLKSGLYYSDNGMGEVSTDIKRSEELYLYLVEKRNDSEAAYFLGKLIGKSDKRRALKYFQISADLNFPKGLGWIGDYQSCIGNNKSAIKYLNRAKALGYIYADDSLGEIKELGETNNCYGGWIE
;
A
#
# COMPACT_ATOMS: atom_id res chain seq x y z
N MET A 1 40.18 19.19 29.90
CA MET A 1 39.06 18.36 30.39
C MET A 1 37.83 19.25 30.42
N THR A 2 37.14 19.35 29.30
CA THR A 2 36.04 20.29 29.10
C THR A 2 34.76 19.62 29.54
N ILE A 3 34.25 20.03 30.70
CA ILE A 3 32.93 19.62 31.18
C ILE A 3 31.91 20.36 30.29
N PHE A 4 31.34 19.65 29.31
CA PHE A 4 30.12 20.09 28.66
C PHE A 4 28.96 19.92 29.66
N LEU A 5 28.65 21.00 30.36
CA LEU A 5 27.37 21.16 31.08
C LEU A 5 26.26 21.35 30.04
N ALA A 6 25.78 20.26 29.46
CA ALA A 6 24.51 20.22 28.73
C ALA A 6 23.36 20.11 29.76
N CYS A 7 23.18 21.16 30.58
CA CYS A 7 22.02 21.31 31.45
C CYS A 7 21.22 22.54 31.01
N SER A 8 20.63 22.47 29.83
CA SER A 8 19.34 23.13 29.60
C SER A 8 18.32 22.04 29.26
N ALA A 9 17.97 21.24 30.27
CA ALA A 9 16.69 20.54 30.25
C ALA A 9 15.62 21.61 30.01
N ASN A 10 15.11 21.62 28.79
CA ASN A 10 14.26 22.64 28.21
C ASN A 10 13.09 22.90 29.18
N SER A 11 12.84 24.15 29.60
CA SER A 11 11.77 24.48 30.57
C SER A 11 10.41 23.89 30.16
N LYS A 12 10.21 23.70 28.86
CA LYS A 12 9.06 23.04 28.24
C LYS A 12 8.92 21.54 28.55
N SER A 13 10.01 20.78 28.65
CA SER A 13 9.95 19.35 28.99
C SER A 13 9.43 19.15 30.42
N ASN A 14 9.93 19.95 31.36
CA ASN A 14 9.45 19.95 32.74
C ASN A 14 7.97 20.35 32.84
N GLU A 15 7.51 21.30 32.02
CA GLU A 15 6.09 21.66 31.97
C GLU A 15 5.22 20.54 31.37
N CYS A 16 5.66 19.89 30.30
CA CYS A 16 4.96 18.74 29.72
C CYS A 16 4.77 17.62 30.75
N ALA A 17 5.83 17.21 31.45
CA ALA A 17 5.75 16.19 32.49
C ALA A 17 4.75 16.54 33.61
N LYS A 18 4.71 17.82 34.03
CA LYS A 18 3.74 18.30 35.03
C LYS A 18 2.29 18.16 34.55
N THR A 19 2.04 18.45 33.28
CA THR A 19 0.67 18.38 32.72
C THR A 19 0.19 16.94 32.59
N ILE A 20 1.09 16.02 32.21
CA ILE A 20 0.78 14.58 32.14
C ILE A 20 0.43 14.05 33.53
N LEU A 21 1.15 14.49 34.56
CA LEU A 21 0.89 14.09 35.94
C LEU A 21 -0.40 14.70 36.52
N SER A 22 -0.88 15.81 35.97
CA SER A 22 -2.12 16.47 36.44
C SER A 22 -3.38 15.96 35.75
N ASP A 23 -3.27 15.01 34.82
CA ASP A 23 -4.40 14.46 34.04
C ASP A 23 -5.19 15.53 33.25
N ASP A 24 -4.54 16.66 32.94
CA ASP A 24 -5.13 17.73 32.14
C ASP A 24 -4.85 17.46 30.66
N VAL A 25 -5.69 16.60 30.06
CA VAL A 25 -5.56 16.13 28.67
C VAL A 25 -5.39 17.28 27.69
N GLN A 26 -6.23 18.32 27.78
CA GLN A 26 -6.18 19.44 26.84
C GLN A 26 -4.85 20.20 26.97
N ARG A 27 -4.41 20.44 28.20
CA ARG A 27 -3.15 21.13 28.45
C ARG A 27 -1.95 20.26 28.04
N THR A 28 -1.99 18.95 28.29
CA THR A 28 -0.99 17.99 27.80
C THR A 28 -0.92 18.02 26.28
N PHE A 29 -2.04 17.94 25.58
CA PHE A 29 -2.07 18.02 24.11
C PHE A 29 -1.46 19.33 23.60
N ASN A 30 -1.86 20.46 24.18
CA ASN A 30 -1.38 21.78 23.78
C ASN A 30 0.13 21.97 24.01
N ILE A 31 0.62 21.58 25.19
CA ILE A 31 2.00 21.84 25.62
C ILE A 31 2.96 20.79 25.05
N CYS A 32 2.58 19.51 25.10
CA CYS A 32 3.45 18.41 24.70
C CYS A 32 3.43 18.16 23.19
N LEU A 33 2.27 18.25 22.54
CA LEU A 33 2.11 17.85 21.13
C LEU A 33 2.01 19.04 20.17
N LEU A 34 1.05 19.96 20.35
CA LEU A 34 0.83 21.06 19.39
C LEU A 34 2.02 22.01 19.30
N ALA A 35 2.64 22.36 20.41
CA ALA A 35 3.84 23.20 20.40
C ALA A 35 4.99 22.52 19.63
N GLY A 36 5.13 21.20 19.77
CA GLY A 36 6.09 20.40 19.02
C GLY A 36 5.76 20.34 17.52
N HIS A 37 4.48 20.09 17.18
CA HIS A 37 4.00 19.96 15.81
C HIS A 37 4.06 21.28 15.04
N LYS A 38 3.72 22.41 15.68
CA LYS A 38 3.89 23.74 15.08
C LYS A 38 5.36 24.00 14.73
N THR A 39 6.28 23.62 15.63
CA THR A 39 7.72 23.75 15.38
C THR A 39 8.18 22.81 14.25
N LEU A 40 7.59 21.61 14.12
CA LEU A 40 7.85 20.68 13.01
C LEU A 40 7.46 21.30 11.67
N LEU A 41 6.25 21.85 11.58
CA LEU A 41 5.75 22.51 10.37
C LEU A 41 6.57 23.74 9.98
N GLU A 42 7.01 24.53 10.97
CA GLU A 42 7.76 25.76 10.74
C GLU A 42 9.24 25.53 10.41
N SER A 43 9.87 24.47 10.96
CA SER A 43 11.32 24.25 10.83
C SER A 43 11.71 23.27 9.72
N GLN A 44 10.76 22.56 9.11
CA GLN A 44 10.99 21.46 8.16
C GLN A 44 12.00 20.39 8.65
N THR A 45 12.29 20.34 9.95
CA THR A 45 13.18 19.34 10.53
C THR A 45 12.45 18.62 11.65
N SER A 46 12.44 17.28 11.62
CA SER A 46 11.83 16.45 12.66
C SER A 46 12.50 16.61 14.04
N GLY A 47 13.61 17.36 14.12
CA GLY A 47 14.43 17.50 15.30
C GLY A 47 13.67 18.07 16.50
N SER A 48 12.78 19.04 16.31
CA SER A 48 12.10 19.70 17.44
C SER A 48 11.10 18.81 18.17
N PHE A 49 10.43 17.89 17.46
CA PHE A 49 9.49 16.96 18.08
C PHE A 49 10.23 15.84 18.83
N LYS A 50 11.31 15.33 18.24
CA LYS A 50 12.21 14.33 18.86
C LYS A 50 12.87 14.84 20.14
N LEU A 51 13.18 16.13 20.22
CA LEU A 51 13.76 16.72 21.44
C LEU A 51 12.87 16.59 22.68
N ASN A 52 11.55 16.47 22.52
CA ASN A 52 10.62 16.34 23.65
C ASN A 52 10.36 14.89 24.06
N PHE A 53 10.52 13.93 23.15
CA PHE A 53 10.10 12.54 23.39
C PHE A 53 11.24 11.52 23.29
N GLY A 54 12.37 11.86 22.68
CA GLY A 54 13.50 10.98 22.45
C GLY A 54 13.33 10.18 21.15
N THR A 55 14.04 9.06 21.06
CA THR A 55 13.86 8.06 20.00
C THR A 55 13.06 6.88 20.55
N HIS A 56 12.68 5.95 19.66
CA HIS A 56 12.01 4.73 20.10
C HIS A 56 12.84 3.94 21.12
N ASP A 57 14.15 3.82 20.89
CA ASP A 57 15.07 3.07 21.74
C ASP A 57 15.46 3.83 23.02
N GLU A 58 15.48 5.17 22.96
CA GLU A 58 15.89 6.05 24.05
C GLU A 58 14.77 7.04 24.43
N MET A 59 13.65 6.50 24.92
CA MET A 59 12.52 7.32 25.37
C MET A 59 12.88 8.24 26.54
N THR A 60 12.48 9.51 26.41
CA THR A 60 12.51 10.52 27.49
C THR A 60 11.59 10.16 28.66
N ARG A 61 11.66 10.94 29.75
CA ARG A 61 10.76 10.79 30.90
C ARG A 61 9.30 11.03 30.50
N GLU A 62 9.05 12.04 29.68
CA GLU A 62 7.74 12.48 29.20
C GLU A 62 7.09 11.39 28.36
N ALA A 63 7.84 10.80 27.42
CA ALA A 63 7.38 9.67 26.62
C ALA A 63 7.02 8.45 27.49
N LYS A 64 7.86 8.12 28.48
CA LYS A 64 7.57 7.02 29.42
C LYS A 64 6.30 7.28 30.23
N LEU A 65 6.11 8.52 30.72
CA LEU A 65 4.89 8.90 31.45
C LEU A 65 3.64 8.80 30.60
N LEU A 66 3.66 9.31 29.35
CA LEU A 66 2.55 9.18 28.41
C LEU A 66 2.22 7.73 28.11
N LYS A 67 3.23 6.90 27.85
CA LYS A 67 3.06 5.47 27.62
C LYS A 67 2.39 4.80 28.82
N THR A 68 2.84 5.07 30.05
CA THR A 68 2.22 4.52 31.26
C THR A 68 0.76 4.97 31.43
N LYS A 69 0.43 6.21 31.09
CA LYS A 69 -0.97 6.71 31.11
C LYS A 69 -1.83 6.07 30.01
N ALA A 70 -1.28 5.82 28.83
CA ALA A 70 -1.98 5.07 27.77
C ALA A 70 -2.24 3.61 28.19
N GLU A 71 -1.24 2.96 28.80
CA GLU A 71 -1.32 1.59 29.32
C GLU A 71 -2.30 1.45 30.49
N SER A 72 -2.62 2.52 31.22
CA SER A 72 -3.66 2.48 32.26
C SER A 72 -5.09 2.46 31.70
N GLY A 73 -5.26 2.56 30.38
CA GLY A 73 -6.55 2.45 29.72
C GLY A 73 -7.30 3.76 29.51
N ASP A 74 -6.68 4.91 29.77
CA ASP A 74 -7.32 6.22 29.52
C ASP A 74 -7.37 6.51 28.01
N PRO A 75 -8.57 6.61 27.41
CA PRO A 75 -8.70 6.77 25.96
C PRO A 75 -7.99 8.02 25.42
N SER A 76 -7.97 9.12 26.17
CA SER A 76 -7.34 10.37 25.73
C SER A 76 -5.83 10.23 25.69
N PHE A 77 -5.23 9.59 26.70
CA PHE A 77 -3.80 9.34 26.72
C PHE A 77 -3.37 8.27 25.72
N GLN A 78 -4.22 7.29 25.41
CA GLN A 78 -4.00 6.34 24.30
C GLN A 78 -3.89 7.07 22.96
N TYR A 79 -4.79 8.03 22.69
CA TYR A 79 -4.70 8.85 21.48
C TYR A 79 -3.43 9.70 21.46
N ILE A 80 -3.13 10.43 22.54
CA ILE A 80 -1.91 11.24 22.66
C ILE A 80 -0.66 10.39 22.42
N TRP A 81 -0.61 9.19 22.99
CA TRP A 81 0.50 8.27 22.78
C TRP A 81 0.62 7.82 21.32
N SER A 82 -0.49 7.53 20.64
CA SER A 82 -0.48 7.22 19.20
C SER A 82 0.14 8.33 18.36
N LEU A 83 -0.06 9.60 18.75
CA LEU A 83 0.55 10.76 18.07
C LEU A 83 2.06 10.85 18.33
N VAL A 84 2.52 10.47 19.53
CA VAL A 84 3.97 10.35 19.81
C VAL A 84 4.58 9.27 18.93
N LEU A 85 3.95 8.09 18.84
CA LEU A 85 4.42 7.01 17.97
C LEU A 85 4.51 7.48 16.52
N ASN A 86 3.50 8.19 16.01
CA ASN A 86 3.48 8.72 14.65
C ASN A 86 4.58 9.77 14.39
N HIS A 87 4.63 10.81 15.21
CA HIS A 87 5.45 11.99 14.90
C HIS A 87 6.88 11.92 15.44
N ALA A 88 7.12 11.19 16.53
CA ALA A 88 8.46 11.04 17.08
C ALA A 88 9.18 9.81 16.49
N TYR A 89 8.49 8.67 16.39
CA TYR A 89 9.15 7.38 16.15
C TYR A 89 8.96 6.84 14.73
N LEU A 90 7.77 6.95 14.14
CA LEU A 90 7.54 6.53 12.74
C LEU A 90 8.40 7.35 11.76
N MET A 91 8.52 8.66 12.01
CA MET A 91 9.39 9.57 11.24
C MET A 91 10.88 9.20 11.29
N ASP A 92 11.35 8.36 12.23
CA ASP A 92 12.73 7.85 12.22
C ASP A 92 13.00 6.93 11.03
N PHE A 93 11.95 6.30 10.49
CA PHE A 93 12.05 5.29 9.44
C PHE A 93 11.73 5.86 8.03
N GLU A 94 10.97 6.94 7.93
CA GLU A 94 10.50 7.47 6.64
C GLU A 94 11.61 8.00 5.73
N TRP A 95 12.72 8.50 6.29
CA TRP A 95 13.79 9.12 5.51
C TRP A 95 14.74 8.13 4.82
N VAL A 96 14.57 6.82 5.04
CA VAL A 96 15.55 5.81 4.59
C VAL A 96 14.88 4.65 3.84
N ASN A 97 14.03 4.88 2.82
CA ASN A 97 13.42 3.79 2.00
C ASN A 97 12.84 2.59 2.79
N TYR A 98 12.52 2.77 4.08
CA TYR A 98 12.22 1.70 5.05
C TYR A 98 10.73 1.57 5.30
N SER A 99 9.87 2.12 4.44
CA SER A 99 8.41 1.95 4.54
C SER A 99 7.98 0.48 4.52
N ASN A 100 8.86 -0.42 4.04
CA ASN A 100 8.66 -1.86 4.05
C ASN A 100 9.55 -2.60 5.05
N SER A 101 10.24 -1.89 5.96
CA SER A 101 11.04 -2.52 7.01
C SER A 101 10.12 -3.15 8.07
N PRO A 102 10.47 -4.32 8.63
CA PRO A 102 9.70 -4.91 9.73
C PRO A 102 9.49 -3.95 10.91
N ALA A 103 10.48 -3.11 11.23
CA ALA A 103 10.41 -2.13 12.32
C ALA A 103 9.40 -1.01 12.04
N TYR A 104 9.33 -0.51 10.80
CA TYR A 104 8.31 0.47 10.40
C TYR A 104 6.91 -0.12 10.51
N ILE A 105 6.71 -1.33 9.97
CA ILE A 105 5.43 -2.04 10.00
C ILE A 105 4.98 -2.26 11.44
N GLU A 106 5.86 -2.76 12.31
CA GLU A 106 5.55 -2.97 13.73
C GLU A 106 5.18 -1.65 14.43
N MET A 107 5.85 -0.55 14.11
CA MET A 107 5.54 0.76 14.69
C MET A 107 4.19 1.30 14.20
N ALA A 108 3.91 1.17 12.90
CA ALA A 108 2.63 1.54 12.30
C ALA A 108 1.48 0.73 12.92
N GLU A 109 1.65 -0.57 13.08
CA GLU A 109 0.66 -1.44 13.74
C GLU A 109 0.43 -1.03 15.20
N LYS A 110 1.50 -0.73 15.95
CA LYS A 110 1.38 -0.21 17.33
C LYS A 110 0.65 1.13 17.38
N GLN A 111 0.96 2.04 16.46
CA GLN A 111 0.27 3.33 16.38
C GLN A 111 -1.23 3.14 16.12
N GLN A 112 -1.59 2.32 15.14
CA GLN A 112 -2.97 2.00 14.81
C GLN A 112 -3.71 1.31 15.97
N TYR A 113 -3.05 0.40 16.68
CA TYR A 113 -3.61 -0.22 17.89
C TYR A 113 -4.05 0.83 18.91
N TRP A 114 -3.21 1.82 19.21
CA TRP A 114 -3.54 2.85 20.22
C TRP A 114 -4.64 3.81 19.76
N VAL A 115 -4.69 4.16 18.46
CA VAL A 115 -5.83 4.92 17.91
C VAL A 115 -7.12 4.13 18.09
N ARG A 116 -7.11 2.84 17.72
CA ARG A 116 -8.28 1.97 17.83
C ARG A 116 -8.75 1.82 19.27
N SER A 117 -7.84 1.52 20.20
CA SER A 117 -8.19 1.38 21.63
C SER A 117 -8.78 2.68 22.19
N SER A 118 -8.24 3.83 21.79
CA SER A 118 -8.77 5.14 22.18
C SER A 118 -10.19 5.37 21.63
N ALA A 119 -10.43 5.06 20.36
CA ALA A 119 -11.74 5.17 19.73
C ALA A 119 -12.76 4.21 20.38
N GLU A 120 -12.38 2.96 20.68
CA GLU A 120 -13.20 2.00 21.42
C GLU A 120 -13.51 2.48 22.84
N GLY A 121 -12.59 3.22 23.46
CA GLY A 121 -12.78 3.86 24.76
C GLY A 121 -13.68 5.10 24.75
N GLY A 122 -14.18 5.53 23.58
CA GLY A 122 -15.11 6.65 23.47
C GLY A 122 -14.46 8.00 23.12
N PHE A 123 -13.18 8.04 22.78
CA PHE A 123 -12.50 9.30 22.45
C PHE A 123 -12.82 9.77 21.03
N ILE A 124 -13.41 10.96 20.92
CA ILE A 124 -14.01 11.49 19.68
C ILE A 124 -12.95 11.72 18.59
N GLU A 125 -11.80 12.27 18.94
CA GLU A 125 -10.73 12.56 17.98
C GLU A 125 -10.13 11.27 17.38
N ALA A 126 -10.04 10.21 18.18
CA ALA A 126 -9.59 8.91 17.69
C ALA A 126 -10.62 8.25 16.75
N MET A 127 -11.91 8.39 17.07
CA MET A 127 -12.99 7.95 16.17
C MET A 127 -12.94 8.69 14.82
N LEU A 128 -12.74 10.01 14.84
CA LEU A 128 -12.60 10.80 13.61
C LEU A 128 -11.41 10.31 12.78
N LEU A 129 -10.26 10.05 13.41
CA LEU A 129 -9.08 9.54 12.72
C LEU A 129 -9.31 8.16 12.08
N GLU A 130 -9.97 7.23 12.76
CA GLU A 130 -10.36 5.92 12.20
C GLU A 130 -11.35 6.08 11.04
N VAL A 131 -12.32 7.00 11.14
CA VAL A 131 -13.28 7.29 10.06
C VAL A 131 -12.59 7.85 8.82
N GLU A 132 -11.70 8.82 8.99
CA GLU A 132 -10.94 9.42 7.90
C GLU A 132 -9.99 8.41 7.26
N GLY A 133 -9.30 7.61 8.08
CA GLY A 133 -8.46 6.50 7.62
C GLY A 133 -9.26 5.50 6.78
N PHE A 134 -10.45 5.10 7.26
CA PHE A 134 -11.33 4.21 6.52
C PHE A 134 -11.78 4.82 5.18
N LEU A 135 -12.05 6.12 5.14
CA LEU A 135 -12.50 6.82 3.92
C LEU A 135 -11.36 7.13 2.93
N SER A 136 -10.11 6.92 3.30
CA SER A 136 -8.98 7.05 2.38
C SER A 136 -9.22 6.25 1.10
N PRO A 137 -8.97 6.81 -0.10
CA PRO A 137 -9.15 6.08 -1.36
C PRO A 137 -8.22 4.86 -1.44
N PHE A 138 -7.07 4.89 -0.78
CA PHE A 138 -6.04 3.84 -0.81
C PHE A 138 -6.26 2.72 0.19
N TYR A 139 -7.30 2.78 1.01
CA TYR A 139 -7.57 1.79 2.04
C TYR A 139 -8.90 1.07 1.80
N THR A 140 -8.92 -0.24 2.02
CA THR A 140 -10.15 -1.05 2.00
C THR A 140 -10.16 -1.90 3.25
N GLY A 141 -11.03 -1.56 4.19
CA GLY A 141 -11.16 -2.30 5.45
C GLY A 141 -12.04 -3.55 5.29
N SER A 142 -11.97 -4.42 6.29
CA SER A 142 -12.84 -5.58 6.40
C SER A 142 -14.31 -5.19 6.61
N ALA A 143 -15.23 -6.17 6.50
CA ALA A 143 -16.64 -5.94 6.82
C ALA A 143 -16.84 -5.58 8.30
N GLU A 144 -16.10 -6.22 9.20
CA GLU A 144 -16.10 -5.91 10.64
C GLU A 144 -15.58 -4.49 10.92
N GLU A 145 -14.53 -4.07 10.21
CA GLU A 145 -14.02 -2.71 10.29
C GLU A 145 -15.06 -1.72 9.80
N LYS A 146 -15.68 -1.96 8.63
CA LYS A 146 -16.79 -1.12 8.12
C LYS A 146 -17.91 -0.97 9.14
N LEU A 147 -18.35 -2.06 9.78
CA LEU A 147 -19.36 -2.03 10.84
C LEU A 147 -18.90 -1.23 12.08
N ARG A 148 -17.63 -1.39 12.48
CA ARG A 148 -17.05 -0.60 13.58
C ARG A 148 -17.06 0.89 13.27
N ILE A 149 -16.61 1.29 12.08
CA ILE A 149 -16.60 2.68 11.61
C ILE A 149 -18.02 3.26 11.52
N GLN A 150 -19.01 2.47 11.08
CA GLN A 150 -20.42 2.88 11.11
C GLN A 150 -20.91 3.21 12.54
N ARG A 151 -20.51 2.40 13.53
CA ARG A 151 -20.83 2.67 14.95
C ARG A 151 -20.16 3.96 15.44
N TYR A 152 -18.89 4.18 15.11
CA TYR A 152 -18.21 5.42 15.46
C TYR A 152 -18.91 6.65 14.87
N VAL A 153 -19.30 6.61 13.61
CA VAL A 153 -20.03 7.73 13.00
C VAL A 153 -21.38 7.98 13.66
N GLN A 154 -22.09 6.94 14.07
CA GLN A 154 -23.33 7.10 14.82
C GLN A 154 -23.08 7.86 16.14
N ILE A 155 -22.06 7.48 16.90
CA ILE A 155 -21.66 8.17 18.13
C ILE A 155 -21.27 9.63 17.85
N LEU A 156 -20.50 9.89 16.79
CA LEU A 156 -20.11 11.25 16.40
C LEU A 156 -21.34 12.12 16.07
N VAL A 157 -22.35 11.55 15.41
CA VAL A 157 -23.62 12.26 15.14
C VAL A 157 -24.41 12.54 16.42
N GLU A 158 -24.48 11.57 17.34
CA GLU A 158 -25.16 11.73 18.63
C GLU A 158 -24.50 12.78 19.53
N ASN A 159 -23.22 13.07 19.31
CA ASN A 159 -22.47 14.12 20.02
C ASN A 159 -22.38 15.44 19.24
N ASP A 160 -23.25 15.64 18.23
CA ASP A 160 -23.33 16.86 17.42
C ASP A 160 -21.99 17.28 16.77
N ILE A 161 -21.13 16.32 16.42
CA ILE A 161 -19.84 16.62 15.81
C ILE A 161 -20.05 17.19 14.40
N PRO A 162 -19.52 18.40 14.09
CA PRO A 162 -19.72 19.05 12.80
C PRO A 162 -19.29 18.16 11.63
N GLY A 163 -20.21 17.97 10.67
CA GLY A 163 -19.96 17.19 9.46
C GLY A 163 -20.14 15.67 9.60
N ALA A 164 -20.34 15.13 10.81
CA ALA A 164 -20.43 13.69 11.04
C ALA A 164 -21.55 13.01 10.23
N THR A 165 -22.69 13.68 10.02
CA THR A 165 -23.81 13.16 9.21
C THR A 165 -23.40 12.83 7.77
N ARG A 166 -22.43 13.56 7.19
CA ARG A 166 -21.92 13.28 5.83
C ARG A 166 -21.20 11.93 5.77
N TYR A 167 -20.52 11.53 6.85
CA TYR A 167 -19.78 10.27 6.89
C TYR A 167 -20.68 9.05 6.78
N ILE A 168 -21.96 9.13 7.23
CA ILE A 168 -22.92 8.02 7.12
C ILE A 168 -23.05 7.56 5.66
N ALA A 169 -23.27 8.51 4.74
CA ALA A 169 -23.43 8.20 3.32
C ALA A 169 -22.12 7.70 2.70
N LEU A 170 -20.99 8.31 3.06
CA LEU A 170 -19.68 7.94 2.53
C LEU A 170 -19.28 6.51 2.92
N ILE A 171 -19.45 6.14 4.19
CA ILE A 171 -19.10 4.79 4.67
C ILE A 171 -20.06 3.74 4.12
N ARG A 172 -21.36 4.06 4.00
CA ARG A 172 -22.34 3.15 3.41
C ARG A 172 -21.97 2.78 1.97
N ASN A 173 -21.53 3.77 1.20
CA ASN A 173 -21.19 3.60 -0.21
C ASN A 173 -19.77 3.08 -0.44
N LYS A 174 -18.90 3.11 0.58
CA LYS A 174 -17.56 2.56 0.48
C LYS A 174 -17.60 1.03 0.60
N ASN A 175 -17.01 0.33 -0.36
CA ASN A 175 -16.91 -1.12 -0.33
C ASN A 175 -15.89 -1.59 0.72
N SER A 176 -16.24 -2.66 1.42
CA SER A 176 -15.30 -3.46 2.22
C SER A 176 -14.62 -4.52 1.35
N THR A 177 -13.57 -5.16 1.88
CA THR A 177 -12.91 -6.29 1.22
C THR A 177 -13.90 -7.42 0.88
N GLN A 178 -14.89 -7.65 1.74
CA GLN A 178 -15.93 -8.65 1.48
C GLN A 178 -16.82 -8.24 0.31
N ASP A 179 -17.32 -6.98 0.31
CA ASP A 179 -18.15 -6.44 -0.78
C ASP A 179 -17.43 -6.57 -2.14
N LEU A 180 -16.13 -6.27 -2.18
CA LEU A 180 -15.32 -6.40 -3.40
C LEU A 180 -15.15 -7.86 -3.85
N ASN A 181 -14.90 -8.79 -2.93
CA ASN A 181 -14.77 -10.20 -3.26
C ASN A 181 -16.09 -10.82 -3.76
N GLU A 182 -17.22 -10.40 -3.19
CA GLU A 182 -18.55 -10.81 -3.66
C GLU A 182 -18.82 -10.28 -5.07
N ASN A 183 -18.50 -9.02 -5.33
CA ASN A 183 -18.59 -8.42 -6.67
C ASN A 183 -17.73 -9.17 -7.69
N LEU A 184 -16.46 -9.47 -7.35
CA LEU A 184 -15.56 -10.24 -8.20
C LEU A 184 -16.10 -11.63 -8.49
N LYS A 185 -16.68 -12.30 -7.49
CA LYS A 185 -17.30 -13.61 -7.66
C LYS A 185 -18.48 -13.54 -8.63
N ALA A 186 -19.35 -12.55 -8.49
CA ALA A 186 -20.49 -12.36 -9.39
C ALA A 186 -20.05 -12.03 -10.84
N GLN A 187 -19.04 -11.18 -11.00
CA GLN A 187 -18.43 -10.88 -12.31
C GLN A 187 -17.82 -12.15 -12.92
N PHE A 188 -17.15 -12.98 -12.13
CA PHE A 188 -16.61 -14.25 -12.59
C PHE A 188 -17.72 -15.23 -13.00
N GLU A 189 -18.81 -15.35 -12.26
CA GLU A 189 -19.93 -16.24 -12.64
C GLU A 189 -20.58 -15.87 -13.97
N SER A 190 -20.43 -14.60 -14.41
CA SER A 190 -21.01 -14.07 -15.64
C SER A 190 -19.98 -13.59 -16.68
N TYR A 191 -18.69 -13.92 -16.52
CA TYR A 191 -17.60 -13.28 -17.27
C TYR A 191 -17.73 -13.37 -18.79
N LYS A 192 -18.36 -14.44 -19.29
CA LYS A 192 -18.52 -14.67 -20.74
C LYS A 192 -19.34 -13.56 -21.43
N ASN A 193 -20.19 -12.87 -20.68
CA ASN A 193 -21.01 -11.77 -21.15
C ASN A 193 -20.35 -10.39 -20.94
N LEU A 194 -19.22 -10.32 -20.24
CA LEU A 194 -18.53 -9.07 -19.97
C LEU A 194 -17.73 -8.59 -21.20
N PRO A 195 -17.56 -7.27 -21.38
CA PRO A 195 -16.61 -6.69 -22.32
C PRO A 195 -15.18 -7.24 -22.11
N THR A 196 -14.38 -7.27 -23.18
CA THR A 196 -13.01 -7.82 -23.12
C THR A 196 -12.14 -7.13 -22.08
N GLN A 197 -12.29 -5.81 -21.96
CA GLN A 197 -11.55 -5.01 -21.00
C GLN A 197 -11.89 -5.39 -19.55
N GLU A 198 -13.18 -5.55 -19.23
CA GLU A 198 -13.61 -5.97 -17.89
C GLU A 198 -13.12 -7.38 -17.53
N ILE A 199 -13.05 -8.31 -18.49
CA ILE A 199 -12.46 -9.64 -18.25
C ILE A 199 -10.96 -9.53 -17.94
N LYS A 200 -10.22 -8.65 -18.64
CA LYS A 200 -8.79 -8.41 -18.37
C LYS A 200 -8.58 -7.82 -16.98
N GLU A 201 -9.40 -6.85 -16.60
CA GLU A 201 -9.35 -6.24 -15.26
C GLU A 201 -9.67 -7.26 -14.18
N LEU A 202 -10.74 -8.05 -14.35
CA LEU A 202 -11.10 -9.15 -13.47
C LEU A 202 -9.95 -10.17 -13.33
N ALA A 203 -9.35 -10.58 -14.46
CA ALA A 203 -8.22 -11.50 -14.47
C ALA A 203 -6.98 -10.91 -13.79
N HIS A 204 -6.72 -9.61 -13.99
CA HIS A 204 -5.65 -8.90 -13.32
C HIS A 204 -5.87 -8.84 -11.81
N SER A 205 -7.06 -8.49 -11.34
CA SER A 205 -7.39 -8.40 -9.93
C SER A 205 -7.25 -9.74 -9.20
N LEU A 206 -7.73 -10.83 -9.81
CA LEU A 206 -7.56 -12.17 -9.25
C LEU A 206 -6.09 -12.62 -9.23
N LYS A 207 -5.22 -12.03 -10.06
CA LYS A 207 -3.77 -12.27 -10.03
C LYS A 207 -3.06 -11.43 -8.96
N SER A 208 -3.30 -10.12 -8.95
CA SER A 208 -2.54 -9.16 -8.15
C SER A 208 -3.06 -9.02 -6.72
N GLY A 209 -4.31 -9.39 -6.49
CA GLY A 209 -5.00 -9.09 -5.23
C GLY A 209 -5.45 -7.64 -5.15
N LEU A 210 -5.39 -6.88 -6.25
CA LEU A 210 -5.79 -5.48 -6.31
C LEU A 210 -6.95 -5.29 -7.28
N TYR A 211 -8.05 -4.77 -6.77
CA TYR A 211 -9.24 -4.41 -7.51
C TYR A 211 -9.20 -2.93 -7.87
N TYR A 212 -9.40 -2.64 -9.16
CA TYR A 212 -9.56 -1.28 -9.68
C TYR A 212 -10.69 -1.30 -10.68
N SER A 213 -11.83 -0.69 -10.33
CA SER A 213 -12.95 -0.50 -11.25
C SER A 213 -13.78 0.72 -10.86
N ASP A 214 -14.80 1.03 -11.65
CA ASP A 214 -15.81 2.03 -11.30
C ASP A 214 -16.55 1.69 -9.98
N ASN A 215 -16.57 0.41 -9.59
CA ASN A 215 -17.15 -0.05 -8.33
C ASN A 215 -16.18 0.12 -7.14
N GLY A 216 -14.99 0.69 -7.34
CA GLY A 216 -14.06 1.02 -6.28
C GLY A 216 -12.67 0.44 -6.47
N MET A 217 -11.81 0.77 -5.52
CA MET A 217 -10.41 0.37 -5.46
C MET A 217 -10.15 -0.32 -4.13
N GLY A 218 -9.42 -1.42 -4.13
CA GLY A 218 -9.13 -2.14 -2.89
C GLY A 218 -8.40 -3.46 -3.03
N GLU A 219 -8.10 -4.06 -1.88
CA GLU A 219 -7.50 -5.39 -1.82
C GLU A 219 -8.59 -6.47 -1.90
N VAL A 220 -8.26 -7.55 -2.60
CA VAL A 220 -9.14 -8.70 -2.85
C VAL A 220 -8.36 -10.00 -2.76
N SER A 221 -9.06 -11.11 -2.57
CA SER A 221 -8.42 -12.42 -2.52
C SER A 221 -7.85 -12.80 -3.89
N THR A 222 -6.61 -13.27 -3.91
CA THR A 222 -6.00 -13.81 -5.12
C THR A 222 -6.60 -15.17 -5.46
N ASP A 223 -6.84 -15.40 -6.75
CA ASP A 223 -7.23 -16.69 -7.31
C ASP A 223 -6.56 -16.86 -8.68
N ILE A 224 -5.33 -17.35 -8.63
CA ILE A 224 -4.50 -17.56 -9.83
C ILE A 224 -5.17 -18.49 -10.83
N LYS A 225 -5.94 -19.49 -10.37
CA LYS A 225 -6.62 -20.44 -11.26
C LYS A 225 -7.74 -19.77 -12.03
N ARG A 226 -8.56 -18.96 -11.36
CA ARG A 226 -9.62 -18.19 -12.04
C ARG A 226 -9.03 -17.10 -12.94
N SER A 227 -7.94 -16.45 -12.54
CA SER A 227 -7.21 -15.54 -13.43
C SER A 227 -6.76 -16.24 -14.72
N GLU A 228 -6.18 -17.44 -14.59
CA GLU A 228 -5.79 -18.26 -15.73
C GLU A 228 -6.98 -18.62 -16.63
N GLU A 229 -8.12 -19.02 -16.04
CA GLU A 229 -9.34 -19.35 -16.80
C GLU A 229 -9.82 -18.17 -17.65
N LEU A 230 -9.83 -16.96 -17.08
CA LEU A 230 -10.27 -15.75 -17.78
C LEU A 230 -9.34 -15.41 -18.94
N TYR A 231 -8.02 -15.45 -18.73
CA TYR A 231 -7.08 -15.23 -19.82
C TYR A 231 -7.17 -16.31 -20.90
N LEU A 232 -7.33 -17.58 -20.53
CA LEU A 232 -7.56 -18.68 -21.46
C LEU A 232 -8.80 -18.42 -22.33
N TYR A 233 -9.91 -18.01 -21.71
CA TYR A 233 -11.12 -17.67 -22.45
C TYR A 233 -10.88 -16.52 -23.45
N LEU A 234 -10.18 -15.47 -23.04
CA LEU A 234 -9.86 -14.34 -23.94
C LEU A 234 -9.00 -14.77 -25.13
N VAL A 235 -8.01 -15.63 -24.91
CA VAL A 235 -7.17 -16.18 -25.97
C VAL A 235 -7.99 -17.05 -26.92
N GLU A 236 -8.74 -18.01 -26.39
CA GLU A 236 -9.41 -19.03 -27.20
C GLU A 236 -10.68 -18.54 -27.90
N LYS A 237 -11.42 -17.62 -27.28
CA LYS A 237 -12.74 -17.17 -27.77
C LYS A 237 -12.73 -15.78 -28.38
N ARG A 238 -11.74 -14.95 -28.02
CA ARG A 238 -11.66 -13.56 -28.49
C ARG A 238 -10.38 -13.24 -29.24
N ASN A 239 -9.47 -14.23 -29.37
CA ASN A 239 -8.19 -14.08 -30.06
C ASN A 239 -7.39 -12.88 -29.52
N ASP A 240 -7.44 -12.67 -28.20
CA ASP A 240 -6.86 -11.49 -27.56
C ASP A 240 -5.35 -11.67 -27.36
N SER A 241 -4.58 -10.86 -28.06
CA SER A 241 -3.12 -10.96 -28.14
C SER A 241 -2.42 -10.54 -26.85
N GLU A 242 -2.99 -9.60 -26.10
CA GLU A 242 -2.50 -9.14 -24.81
C GLU A 242 -2.80 -10.17 -23.72
N ALA A 243 -3.98 -10.79 -23.74
CA ALA A 243 -4.33 -11.88 -22.83
C ALA A 243 -3.37 -13.06 -22.99
N ALA A 244 -2.97 -13.40 -24.22
CA ALA A 244 -1.95 -14.42 -24.46
C ALA A 244 -0.61 -14.08 -23.80
N TYR A 245 -0.18 -12.82 -23.87
CA TYR A 245 1.03 -12.37 -23.17
C TYR A 245 0.90 -12.49 -21.65
N PHE A 246 -0.20 -12.01 -21.08
CA PHE A 246 -0.39 -12.05 -19.63
C PHE A 246 -0.56 -13.48 -19.10
N LEU A 247 -1.19 -14.37 -19.87
CA LEU A 247 -1.25 -15.80 -19.58
C LEU A 247 0.15 -16.44 -19.57
N GLY A 248 0.99 -16.09 -20.55
CA GLY A 248 2.40 -16.49 -20.58
C GLY A 248 3.15 -16.06 -19.31
N LYS A 249 2.99 -14.79 -18.90
CA LYS A 249 3.60 -14.29 -17.64
C LYS A 249 3.03 -14.97 -16.39
N LEU A 250 1.74 -15.30 -16.37
CA LEU A 250 1.08 -15.93 -15.23
C LEU A 250 1.64 -17.34 -14.95
N ILE A 251 1.83 -18.14 -16.00
CA ILE A 251 2.26 -19.55 -15.87
C ILE A 251 3.77 -19.74 -16.01
N GLY A 252 4.52 -18.73 -16.46
CA GLY A 252 5.96 -18.86 -16.77
C GLY A 252 6.84 -19.26 -15.58
N LYS A 253 6.39 -19.01 -14.34
CA LYS A 253 7.10 -19.47 -13.14
C LYS A 253 6.99 -20.98 -12.91
N SER A 254 5.87 -21.60 -13.32
CA SER A 254 5.59 -23.02 -13.08
C SER A 254 5.78 -23.90 -14.32
N ASP A 255 5.50 -23.38 -15.52
CA ASP A 255 5.61 -24.11 -16.79
C ASP A 255 6.11 -23.18 -17.92
N LYS A 256 7.44 -23.07 -18.03
CA LYS A 256 8.12 -22.27 -19.07
C LYS A 256 7.72 -22.69 -20.49
N ARG A 257 7.53 -23.99 -20.74
CA ARG A 257 7.18 -24.51 -22.07
C ARG A 257 5.77 -24.07 -22.48
N ARG A 258 4.81 -24.16 -21.56
CA ARG A 258 3.45 -23.69 -21.82
C ARG A 258 3.40 -22.17 -21.94
N ALA A 259 4.18 -21.44 -21.14
CA ALA A 259 4.30 -19.99 -21.26
C ALA A 259 4.83 -19.56 -22.63
N LEU A 260 5.87 -20.23 -23.14
CA LEU A 260 6.44 -19.96 -24.47
C LEU A 260 5.37 -20.07 -25.57
N LYS A 261 4.49 -21.07 -25.49
CA LYS A 261 3.38 -21.22 -26.44
C LYS A 261 2.48 -19.98 -26.46
N TYR A 262 2.14 -19.42 -25.29
CA TYR A 262 1.28 -18.24 -25.24
C TYR A 262 2.00 -16.94 -25.60
N PHE A 263 3.28 -16.81 -25.29
CA PHE A 263 4.09 -15.72 -25.83
C PHE A 263 4.17 -15.79 -27.36
N GLN A 264 4.28 -16.99 -27.94
CA GLN A 264 4.27 -17.16 -29.39
C GLN A 264 2.91 -16.78 -29.99
N ILE A 265 1.79 -17.23 -29.39
CA ILE A 265 0.45 -16.80 -29.81
C ILE A 265 0.32 -15.27 -29.77
N SER A 266 0.77 -14.64 -28.68
CA SER A 266 0.76 -13.18 -28.55
C SER A 266 1.58 -12.48 -29.64
N ALA A 267 2.77 -13.01 -29.94
CA ALA A 267 3.66 -12.52 -31.00
C ALA A 267 3.05 -12.67 -32.41
N ASP A 268 2.43 -13.82 -32.68
CA ASP A 268 1.77 -14.12 -33.96
C ASP A 268 0.61 -13.15 -34.21
N LEU A 269 -0.10 -12.77 -33.16
CA LEU A 269 -1.17 -11.77 -33.16
C LEU A 269 -0.67 -10.31 -33.10
N ASN A 270 0.61 -10.05 -33.39
CA ASN A 270 1.22 -8.71 -33.43
C ASN A 270 1.21 -7.96 -32.08
N PHE A 271 1.12 -8.62 -30.93
CA PHE A 271 1.24 -7.87 -29.67
C PHE A 271 2.71 -7.43 -29.47
N PRO A 272 3.02 -6.14 -29.30
CA PRO A 272 4.40 -5.65 -29.23
C PRO A 272 5.22 -6.31 -28.11
N LYS A 273 4.63 -6.48 -26.92
CA LYS A 273 5.29 -7.13 -25.79
C LYS A 273 5.49 -8.63 -26.01
N GLY A 274 4.56 -9.30 -26.69
CA GLY A 274 4.70 -10.71 -27.06
C GLY A 274 5.84 -10.92 -28.06
N LEU A 275 5.92 -10.06 -29.07
CA LEU A 275 7.04 -10.04 -30.03
C LEU A 275 8.38 -9.77 -29.33
N GLY A 276 8.41 -8.80 -28.41
CA GLY A 276 9.59 -8.49 -27.60
C GLY A 276 10.09 -9.70 -26.83
N TRP A 277 9.18 -10.34 -26.07
CA TRP A 277 9.49 -11.54 -25.29
C TRP A 277 10.04 -12.67 -26.17
N ILE A 278 9.38 -12.98 -27.29
CA ILE A 278 9.88 -14.01 -28.20
C ILE A 278 11.22 -13.62 -28.83
N GLY A 279 11.44 -12.35 -29.12
CA GLY A 279 12.71 -11.84 -29.61
C GLY A 279 13.86 -12.12 -28.63
N ASP A 280 13.70 -11.66 -27.39
CA ASP A 280 14.65 -11.89 -26.31
C ASP A 280 14.89 -13.41 -26.09
N TYR A 281 13.84 -14.23 -26.14
CA TYR A 281 13.95 -15.68 -25.96
C TYR A 281 14.80 -16.34 -27.04
N GLN A 282 14.56 -15.97 -28.30
CA GLN A 282 15.35 -16.47 -29.42
C GLN A 282 16.81 -16.08 -29.25
N SER A 283 17.09 -14.91 -28.66
CA SER A 283 18.44 -14.51 -28.33
C SER A 283 19.06 -15.42 -27.26
N CYS A 284 18.35 -15.68 -26.16
CA CYS A 284 18.84 -16.53 -25.05
C CYS A 284 19.16 -17.98 -25.46
N ILE A 285 18.58 -18.47 -26.57
CA ILE A 285 18.89 -19.78 -27.14
C ILE A 285 19.86 -19.73 -28.33
N GLY A 286 20.48 -18.58 -28.58
CA GLY A 286 21.50 -18.37 -29.61
C GLY A 286 20.97 -18.14 -31.03
N ASN A 287 19.67 -17.92 -31.21
CA ASN A 287 19.03 -17.67 -32.51
C ASN A 287 18.86 -16.17 -32.80
N ASN A 288 19.98 -15.44 -32.81
CA ASN A 288 19.99 -13.97 -32.93
C ASN A 288 19.35 -13.45 -34.21
N LYS A 289 19.43 -14.21 -35.31
CA LYS A 289 18.74 -13.83 -36.56
C LYS A 289 17.23 -13.75 -36.37
N SER A 290 16.64 -14.71 -35.66
CA SER A 290 15.21 -14.70 -35.36
C SER A 290 14.89 -13.65 -34.29
N ALA A 291 15.74 -13.52 -33.26
CA ALA A 291 15.61 -12.50 -32.23
C ALA A 291 15.48 -11.09 -32.83
N ILE A 292 16.43 -10.70 -33.67
CA ILE A 292 16.46 -9.39 -34.34
C ILE A 292 15.22 -9.17 -35.21
N LYS A 293 14.70 -10.22 -35.88
CA LYS A 293 13.47 -10.12 -36.68
C LYS A 293 12.26 -9.80 -35.79
N TYR A 294 12.11 -10.51 -34.68
CA TYR A 294 11.01 -10.29 -33.73
C TYR A 294 11.11 -8.91 -33.06
N LEU A 295 12.31 -8.54 -32.60
CA LEU A 295 12.55 -7.26 -31.92
C LEU A 295 12.36 -6.06 -32.86
N ASN A 296 12.78 -6.13 -34.11
CA ASN A 296 12.49 -5.07 -35.08
C ASN A 296 10.98 -4.91 -35.33
N ARG A 297 10.22 -6.02 -35.38
CA ARG A 297 8.75 -5.96 -35.50
C ARG A 297 8.11 -5.40 -34.23
N ALA A 298 8.61 -5.78 -33.05
CA ALA A 298 8.17 -5.23 -31.76
C ALA A 298 8.41 -3.72 -31.69
N LYS A 299 9.60 -3.26 -32.08
CA LYS A 299 10.00 -1.85 -32.20
C LYS A 299 9.06 -1.09 -33.12
N ALA A 300 8.80 -1.61 -34.31
CA ALA A 300 7.91 -0.99 -35.29
C ALA A 300 6.47 -0.81 -34.77
N LEU A 301 6.06 -1.64 -33.80
CA LEU A 301 4.76 -1.57 -33.14
C LEU A 301 4.81 -0.88 -31.76
N GLY A 302 5.92 -0.22 -31.42
CA GLY A 302 6.05 0.63 -30.23
C GLY A 302 6.47 -0.08 -28.94
N TYR A 303 7.07 -1.28 -29.00
CA TYR A 303 7.67 -1.89 -27.81
C TYR A 303 8.95 -1.14 -27.39
N ILE A 304 8.86 -0.38 -26.28
CA ILE A 304 9.91 0.55 -25.85
C ILE A 304 11.25 -0.11 -25.50
N TYR A 305 11.23 -1.37 -25.07
CA TYR A 305 12.45 -2.11 -24.69
C TYR A 305 13.12 -2.80 -25.89
N ALA A 306 12.54 -2.74 -27.08
CA ALA A 306 13.11 -3.41 -28.26
C ALA A 306 14.50 -2.87 -28.63
N ASP A 307 14.73 -1.57 -28.47
CA ASP A 307 16.02 -0.95 -28.78
C ASP A 307 17.12 -1.37 -27.81
N ASP A 308 16.80 -1.48 -26.52
CA ASP A 308 17.73 -1.98 -25.50
C ASP A 308 18.13 -3.42 -25.82
N SER A 309 17.16 -4.32 -26.03
CA SER A 309 17.44 -5.72 -26.41
C SER A 309 18.27 -5.84 -27.69
N LEU A 310 17.98 -5.02 -28.72
CA LEU A 310 18.76 -5.01 -29.96
C LEU A 310 20.21 -4.53 -29.74
N GLY A 311 20.39 -3.54 -28.86
CA GLY A 311 21.70 -3.06 -28.43
C GLY A 311 22.49 -4.15 -27.70
N GLU A 312 21.87 -4.81 -26.74
CA GLU A 312 22.47 -5.92 -25.97
C GLU A 312 22.90 -7.07 -26.89
N ILE A 313 22.05 -7.50 -27.82
CA ILE A 313 22.42 -8.55 -28.80
C ILE A 313 23.64 -8.13 -29.62
N LYS A 314 23.74 -6.85 -30.00
CA LYS A 314 24.85 -6.34 -30.80
C LYS A 314 26.15 -6.27 -29.99
N GLU A 315 26.07 -5.89 -28.72
CA GLU A 315 27.24 -5.65 -27.86
C GLU A 315 27.72 -6.92 -27.16
N LEU A 316 26.79 -7.73 -26.67
CA LEU A 316 27.03 -8.89 -25.81
C LEU A 316 26.81 -10.23 -26.54
N GLY A 317 26.13 -10.21 -27.69
CA GLY A 317 25.74 -11.43 -28.40
C GLY A 317 24.45 -12.07 -27.89
N GLU A 318 23.89 -11.58 -26.79
CA GLU A 318 22.60 -11.99 -26.21
C GLU A 318 21.97 -10.87 -25.37
N THR A 319 20.73 -11.04 -24.93
CA THR A 319 20.07 -10.12 -23.99
C THR A 319 20.56 -10.37 -22.55
N ASN A 320 20.61 -9.33 -21.71
CA ASN A 320 21.20 -9.42 -20.36
C ASN A 320 20.30 -10.14 -19.33
N ASN A 321 19.08 -10.50 -19.70
CA ASN A 321 18.06 -11.11 -18.86
C ASN A 321 17.97 -12.65 -19.04
N CYS A 322 18.93 -13.26 -19.73
CA CYS A 322 18.99 -14.69 -19.97
C CYS A 322 19.47 -15.48 -18.73
N TYR A 323 18.55 -15.98 -17.90
CA TYR A 323 18.87 -16.92 -16.82
C TYR A 323 18.60 -18.37 -17.25
N GLY A 324 19.68 -19.13 -17.48
CA GLY A 324 19.59 -20.52 -17.93
C GLY A 324 18.91 -20.69 -19.28
N GLY A 325 19.11 -19.73 -20.20
CA GLY A 325 18.50 -19.74 -21.55
C GLY A 325 17.02 -19.31 -21.60
N TRP A 326 16.51 -18.67 -20.53
CA TRP A 326 15.15 -18.16 -20.41
C TRP A 326 15.16 -16.73 -19.87
N ILE A 327 14.14 -15.94 -20.19
CA ILE A 327 14.01 -14.56 -19.69
C ILE A 327 13.32 -14.57 -18.32
N GLU A 328 13.90 -13.88 -17.34
CA GLU A 328 13.28 -13.69 -16.02
C GLU A 328 12.56 -12.33 -15.85
#